data_AF-A0A2E4F9Q4-F1
#
_entry.id   AF-A0A2E4F9Q4-F1
#
_cell.length_a   1.000
_cell.length_b   1.000
_cell.length_c   1.000
_cell.angle_alpha   90.00
_cell.angle_beta   90.00
_cell.angle_gamma   90.00
#
_symmetry.space_group_name_H-M   'P 1'
#
loop_
_entity.id
_entity.type
_entity.pdbx_description
1 polymer ?
#
loop_
_entity_poly.entity_id
_entity_poly.type
_entity_poly.pdbx_seq_one_letter_code
_entity_poly.pdbx_strand_id
1 'polypeptide(L)'
;MSLSTWTDRALFGPVDRARVAVLERVVYAVLAFDLWIEMVPHGSRYGAGGLNVAHFAWLDVLQGLPDASTYLAVIFASGVLCLGLALGLGGRAARWAAFALYTYGWAMSQLDSYQHHFFLSIVLFHFALDAGPPEAQRPERGCAWPYQLLVASIAIVYAYTGLSKTEEAWLMGDVLVRINASGGKMDPFLAVAQSAGLSAERFWWLGGHMVVLAQWLIVAGYLAVFLDPARRRRSTAWIAGVGLLTAVAFHAGAEYLELRVGWFSAYMFLLAAVILGPAWPWRLLRSEATGLSALIESRLQGVGGLARAVGAAAVLGASWACQELIDLPSTSALGITAVLLTVVALWSARSRDTAALIGAKITCVLVVAVLCLTQGTVHYDFYRYLGGDLVRRDQPVAALDAYGKANSWAPPGEGRHAKVRKIQATLPGAIK
;
A
#
# COMPACT_ATOMS: atom_id res chain seq x y z
N MET A 1 -8.66 17.10 -36.81
CA MET A 1 -7.83 17.36 -35.60
C MET A 1 -6.52 16.65 -35.82
N SER A 2 -5.37 17.31 -35.71
CA SER A 2 -4.07 16.61 -35.79
C SER A 2 -3.87 15.75 -34.54
N LEU A 3 -3.15 14.64 -34.66
CA LEU A 3 -2.76 13.77 -33.54
C LEU A 3 -2.05 14.55 -32.41
N SER A 4 -1.28 15.59 -32.75
CA SER A 4 -0.64 16.49 -31.78
C SER A 4 -1.66 17.21 -30.89
N THR A 5 -2.70 17.82 -31.50
CA THR A 5 -3.71 18.56 -30.72
C THR A 5 -4.59 17.68 -29.82
N TRP A 6 -4.63 16.37 -30.08
CA TRP A 6 -5.37 15.41 -29.26
C TRP A 6 -4.52 14.93 -28.08
N THR A 7 -3.28 14.51 -28.35
CA THR A 7 -2.33 14.06 -27.31
C THR A 7 -2.06 15.19 -26.31
N ASP A 8 -1.88 16.42 -26.81
CA ASP A 8 -1.68 17.59 -25.96
C ASP A 8 -2.87 17.83 -25.03
N ARG A 9 -4.10 17.64 -25.52
CA ARG A 9 -5.32 17.82 -24.72
C ARG A 9 -5.51 16.71 -23.70
N ALA A 10 -5.21 15.47 -24.05
CA ALA A 10 -5.33 14.33 -23.15
C ALA A 10 -4.31 14.42 -22.01
N LEU A 11 -3.04 14.68 -22.33
CA LEU A 11 -1.96 14.71 -21.34
C LEU A 11 -1.88 16.02 -20.56
N PHE A 12 -2.04 17.16 -21.22
CA PHE A 12 -1.86 18.49 -20.60
C PHE A 12 -3.18 19.22 -20.31
N GLY A 13 -4.31 18.54 -20.50
CA GLY A 13 -5.63 19.06 -20.17
C GLY A 13 -5.77 19.43 -18.68
N PRO A 14 -6.68 20.36 -18.35
CA PRO A 14 -6.86 20.80 -16.97
C PRO A 14 -7.50 19.68 -16.12
N VAL A 15 -6.84 19.35 -15.02
CA VAL A 15 -7.30 18.40 -14.00
C VAL A 15 -7.61 19.15 -12.71
N ASP A 16 -8.60 18.67 -11.96
CA ASP A 16 -8.90 19.16 -10.62
C ASP A 16 -7.78 18.79 -9.65
N ARG A 17 -7.06 19.79 -9.12
CA ARG A 17 -5.91 19.56 -8.25
C ARG A 17 -6.29 18.99 -6.88
N ALA A 18 -7.52 19.20 -6.41
CA ALA A 18 -7.97 18.58 -5.17
C ALA A 18 -7.98 17.06 -5.27
N ARG A 19 -8.35 16.53 -6.44
CA ARG A 19 -8.33 15.10 -6.73
C ARG A 19 -6.91 14.53 -6.68
N VAL A 20 -5.95 15.22 -7.30
CA VAL A 20 -4.54 14.79 -7.32
C VAL A 20 -3.99 14.77 -5.90
N ALA A 21 -4.21 15.85 -5.12
CA ALA A 21 -3.72 15.96 -3.75
C ALA A 21 -4.32 14.89 -2.83
N VAL A 22 -5.65 14.67 -2.90
CA VAL A 22 -6.31 13.61 -2.11
C VAL A 22 -5.81 12.24 -2.52
N LEU A 23 -5.67 11.98 -3.83
CA LEU A 23 -5.19 10.69 -4.33
C LEU A 23 -3.79 10.38 -3.78
N GLU A 24 -2.85 11.31 -3.92
CA GLU A 24 -1.49 11.16 -3.40
C GLU A 24 -1.52 10.86 -1.90
N ARG A 25 -2.22 11.69 -1.10
CA ARG A 25 -2.23 11.56 0.36
C ARG A 25 -2.83 10.23 0.82
N VAL A 26 -3.94 9.81 0.22
CA VAL A 26 -4.61 8.58 0.62
C VAL A 26 -3.82 7.35 0.19
N VAL A 27 -3.23 7.35 -1.02
CA VAL A 27 -2.36 6.24 -1.45
C VAL A 27 -1.13 6.12 -0.57
N TYR A 28 -0.46 7.23 -0.24
CA TYR A 28 0.68 7.21 0.68
C TYR A 28 0.28 6.74 2.09
N ALA A 29 -0.89 7.15 2.59
CA ALA A 29 -1.37 6.70 3.89
C ALA A 29 -1.59 5.19 3.90
N VAL A 30 -2.35 4.66 2.92
CA VAL A 30 -2.60 3.21 2.79
C VAL A 30 -1.30 2.45 2.63
N LEU A 31 -0.35 2.97 1.84
CA LEU A 31 0.95 2.35 1.67
C LEU A 31 1.76 2.27 2.95
N ALA A 32 1.69 3.27 3.82
CA ALA A 32 2.35 3.16 5.12
C ALA A 32 1.78 2.02 5.97
N PHE A 33 0.45 1.85 5.98
CA PHE A 33 -0.20 0.75 6.70
C PHE A 33 0.12 -0.61 6.08
N ASP A 34 0.06 -0.73 4.76
CA ASP A 34 0.41 -1.95 4.02
C ASP A 34 1.86 -2.38 4.33
N LEU A 35 2.80 -1.44 4.31
CA LEU A 35 4.19 -1.70 4.66
C LEU A 35 4.36 -2.22 6.09
N TRP A 36 3.70 -1.60 7.07
CA TRP A 36 3.88 -1.98 8.48
C TRP A 36 3.06 -3.19 8.91
N ILE A 37 1.86 -3.38 8.36
CA ILE A 37 0.92 -4.43 8.78
C ILE A 37 1.14 -5.70 7.95
N GLU A 38 1.29 -5.57 6.63
CA GLU A 38 1.38 -6.73 5.72
C GLU A 38 2.84 -7.12 5.43
N MET A 39 3.69 -6.16 5.09
CA MET A 39 5.05 -6.48 4.63
C MET A 39 6.04 -6.79 5.76
N VAL A 40 5.98 -6.08 6.89
CA VAL A 40 6.87 -6.33 8.03
C VAL A 40 6.83 -7.79 8.52
N PRO A 41 5.66 -8.44 8.72
CA PRO A 41 5.62 -9.86 9.08
C PRO A 41 6.47 -10.77 8.19
N HIS A 42 6.52 -10.50 6.90
CA HIS A 42 7.27 -11.30 5.92
C HIS A 42 8.79 -11.07 5.97
N GLY A 43 9.26 -10.02 6.65
CA GLY A 43 10.67 -9.65 6.72
C GLY A 43 11.59 -10.74 7.27
N SER A 44 11.08 -11.64 8.11
CA SER A 44 11.83 -12.77 8.66
C SER A 44 12.36 -13.76 7.60
N ARG A 45 11.80 -13.72 6.39
CA ARG A 45 12.17 -14.61 5.29
C ARG A 45 13.33 -14.08 4.45
N TYR A 46 13.67 -12.80 4.57
CA TYR A 46 14.70 -12.18 3.74
C TYR A 46 16.10 -12.65 4.16
N GLY A 47 16.88 -13.11 3.18
CA GLY A 47 18.23 -13.69 3.37
C GLY A 47 18.22 -15.06 4.03
N ALA A 48 17.03 -15.60 4.30
CA ALA A 48 16.87 -16.79 5.09
C ALA A 48 17.37 -18.00 4.27
N GLY A 49 18.33 -18.75 4.84
CA GLY A 49 18.95 -19.90 4.17
C GLY A 49 20.01 -19.54 3.13
N GLY A 50 20.49 -18.29 3.11
CA GLY A 50 21.57 -17.88 2.21
C GLY A 50 21.15 -17.71 0.74
N LEU A 51 19.86 -17.85 0.44
CA LEU A 51 19.31 -17.73 -0.91
C LEU A 51 18.50 -16.45 -1.03
N ASN A 52 18.82 -15.64 -2.04
CA ASN A 52 18.02 -14.52 -2.48
C ASN A 52 18.14 -14.39 -3.99
N VAL A 53 17.01 -14.18 -4.66
CA VAL A 53 16.96 -13.88 -6.09
C VAL A 53 16.21 -12.57 -6.22
N ALA A 54 16.87 -11.52 -6.71
CA ALA A 54 16.19 -10.26 -6.97
C ALA A 54 15.21 -10.38 -8.15
N HIS A 55 14.28 -9.43 -8.24
CA HIS A 55 13.41 -9.30 -9.42
C HIS A 55 14.20 -8.86 -10.66
N PHE A 56 15.33 -8.19 -10.48
CA PHE A 56 16.19 -7.74 -11.56
C PHE A 56 17.62 -8.24 -11.36
N ALA A 57 18.18 -8.92 -12.36
CA ALA A 57 19.52 -9.53 -12.26
C ALA A 57 20.65 -8.54 -11.94
N TRP A 58 20.51 -7.26 -12.32
CA TRP A 58 21.50 -6.24 -11.98
C TRP A 58 21.49 -5.88 -10.48
N LEU A 59 20.37 -6.07 -9.77
CA LEU A 59 20.32 -5.89 -8.33
C LEU A 59 21.14 -6.96 -7.62
N ASP A 60 21.11 -8.21 -8.08
CA ASP A 60 21.93 -9.30 -7.51
C ASP A 60 23.44 -8.99 -7.57
N VAL A 61 23.87 -8.12 -8.50
CA VAL A 61 25.26 -7.66 -8.61
C VAL A 61 25.57 -6.53 -7.61
N LEU A 62 24.60 -5.65 -7.36
CA LEU A 62 24.79 -4.45 -6.55
C LEU A 62 24.51 -4.65 -5.06
N GLN A 63 23.56 -5.52 -4.74
CA GLN A 63 23.12 -5.76 -3.37
C GLN A 63 23.81 -7.01 -2.81
N GLY A 64 24.29 -6.93 -1.57
CA GLY A 64 24.61 -8.14 -0.81
C GLY A 64 23.34 -8.94 -0.52
N LEU A 65 23.50 -10.14 0.07
CA LEU A 65 22.35 -10.92 0.53
C LEU A 65 21.51 -10.05 1.51
N PRO A 66 20.28 -9.63 1.16
CA PRO A 66 19.50 -8.79 2.05
C PRO A 66 19.12 -9.63 3.26
N ASP A 67 19.50 -9.18 4.46
CA ASP A 67 19.04 -9.80 5.69
C ASP A 67 17.71 -9.20 6.15
N ALA A 68 17.05 -9.90 7.07
CA ALA A 68 15.79 -9.45 7.66
C ALA A 68 15.89 -8.02 8.22
N SER A 69 17.03 -7.65 8.80
CA SER A 69 17.23 -6.33 9.40
C SER A 69 17.27 -5.21 8.38
N THR A 70 17.98 -5.40 7.28
CA THR A 70 18.06 -4.46 6.17
C THR A 70 16.71 -4.28 5.52
N TYR A 71 16.00 -5.38 5.26
CA TYR A 71 14.65 -5.32 4.69
C TYR A 71 13.70 -4.55 5.60
N LEU A 72 13.63 -4.90 6.89
CA LEU A 72 12.76 -4.22 7.85
C LEU A 72 13.07 -2.73 7.96
N ALA A 73 14.36 -2.34 7.93
CA ALA A 73 14.76 -0.94 7.92
C ALA A 73 14.23 -0.21 6.68
N VAL A 74 14.35 -0.79 5.49
CA VAL A 74 13.83 -0.22 4.24
C VAL A 74 12.30 -0.09 4.26
N ILE A 75 11.58 -1.13 4.69
CA ILE A 75 10.11 -1.13 4.76
C ILE A 75 9.60 -0.10 5.76
N PHE A 76 10.20 -0.05 6.94
CA PHE A 76 9.83 0.93 7.96
C PHE A 76 10.14 2.37 7.53
N ALA A 77 11.33 2.60 6.96
CA ALA A 77 11.71 3.90 6.40
C ALA A 77 10.70 4.36 5.34
N SER A 78 10.33 3.44 4.44
CA SER A 78 9.34 3.66 3.40
C SER A 78 7.99 4.03 4.00
N GLY A 79 7.53 3.30 5.02
CA GLY A 79 6.25 3.56 5.68
C GLY A 79 6.22 4.92 6.39
N VAL A 80 7.28 5.27 7.13
CA VAL A 80 7.42 6.57 7.82
C VAL A 80 7.41 7.70 6.79
N LEU A 81 8.16 7.54 5.70
CA LEU A 81 8.23 8.53 4.63
C LEU A 81 6.88 8.70 3.92
N CYS A 82 6.17 7.59 3.64
CA CYS A 82 4.85 7.61 3.02
C CYS A 82 3.82 8.30 3.93
N LEU A 83 3.72 7.92 5.21
CA LEU A 83 2.78 8.59 6.11
C LEU A 83 3.14 10.06 6.32
N GLY A 84 4.43 10.39 6.33
CA GLY A 84 4.90 11.77 6.30
C GLY A 84 4.38 12.53 5.08
N LEU A 85 4.55 11.98 3.87
CA LEU A 85 4.03 12.56 2.62
C LEU A 85 2.50 12.70 2.65
N ALA A 86 1.78 11.74 3.23
CA ALA A 86 0.33 11.80 3.41
C ALA A 86 -0.11 12.98 4.31
N LEU A 87 0.68 13.29 5.34
CA LEU A 87 0.50 14.46 6.20
C LEU A 87 1.06 15.76 5.60
N GLY A 88 1.51 15.73 4.35
CA GLY A 88 2.08 16.87 3.64
C GLY A 88 3.48 17.26 4.10
N LEU A 89 4.24 16.31 4.68
CA LEU A 89 5.68 16.48 4.91
C LEU A 89 6.46 16.17 3.64
N GLY A 90 7.57 16.88 3.43
CA GLY A 90 8.48 16.63 2.33
C GLY A 90 8.05 17.27 1.01
N GLY A 91 8.91 17.11 0.00
CA GLY A 91 8.72 17.66 -1.33
C GLY A 91 9.09 16.64 -2.41
N ARG A 92 9.53 17.11 -3.57
CA ARG A 92 9.89 16.25 -4.69
C ARG A 92 10.91 15.16 -4.33
N ALA A 93 11.97 15.52 -3.60
CA ALA A 93 13.00 14.56 -3.17
C ALA A 93 12.43 13.44 -2.28
N ALA A 94 11.53 13.78 -1.35
CA ALA A 94 10.86 12.80 -0.50
C ALA A 94 10.00 11.83 -1.31
N ARG A 95 9.30 12.30 -2.35
CA ARG A 95 8.52 11.44 -3.25
C ARG A 95 9.41 10.48 -4.06
N TRP A 96 10.54 10.96 -4.57
CA TRP A 96 11.53 10.11 -5.23
C TRP A 96 12.14 9.09 -4.28
N ALA A 97 12.43 9.48 -3.04
CA ALA A 97 12.90 8.56 -2.02
C ALA A 97 11.83 7.51 -1.67
N ALA A 98 10.56 7.89 -1.56
CA ALA A 98 9.46 6.94 -1.32
C ALA A 98 9.33 5.94 -2.47
N PHE A 99 9.37 6.41 -3.71
CA PHE A 99 9.42 5.54 -4.89
C PHE A 99 10.63 4.59 -4.83
N ALA A 100 11.85 5.12 -4.65
CA ALA A 100 13.07 4.31 -4.68
C ALA A 100 13.12 3.28 -3.55
N LEU A 101 12.81 3.67 -2.32
CA LEU A 101 12.83 2.77 -1.16
C LEU A 101 11.75 1.69 -1.26
N TYR A 102 10.53 2.07 -1.65
CA TYR A 102 9.45 1.09 -1.86
C TYR A 102 9.81 0.11 -2.99
N THR A 103 10.27 0.63 -4.14
CA THR A 103 10.64 -0.21 -5.27
C THR A 103 11.80 -1.14 -4.93
N TYR A 104 12.81 -0.66 -4.23
CA TYR A 104 13.90 -1.50 -3.74
C TYR A 104 13.40 -2.55 -2.75
N GLY A 105 12.48 -2.16 -1.85
CA GLY A 105 11.80 -3.01 -0.86
C GLY A 105 11.34 -4.35 -1.42
N TRP A 106 10.48 -4.33 -2.43
CA TRP A 106 9.99 -5.56 -3.06
C TRP A 106 10.96 -6.11 -4.11
N ALA A 107 11.69 -5.27 -4.84
CA ALA A 107 12.55 -5.72 -5.94
C ALA A 107 13.79 -6.50 -5.48
N MET A 108 14.24 -6.29 -4.23
CA MET A 108 15.43 -6.98 -3.70
C MET A 108 15.24 -8.50 -3.60
N SER A 109 14.00 -9.02 -3.58
CA SER A 109 13.74 -10.46 -3.46
C SER A 109 12.46 -10.92 -4.16
N GLN A 110 12.51 -12.04 -4.87
CA GLN A 110 11.34 -12.74 -5.42
C GLN A 110 10.53 -13.51 -4.37
N LEU A 111 10.90 -13.44 -3.08
CA LEU A 111 10.04 -13.92 -1.99
C LEU A 111 8.66 -13.26 -2.01
N ASP A 112 8.61 -12.05 -2.54
CA ASP A 112 7.42 -11.25 -2.71
C ASP A 112 7.19 -10.98 -4.20
N SER A 113 6.63 -11.98 -4.89
CA SER A 113 6.46 -11.97 -6.36
C SER A 113 5.09 -11.43 -6.80
N TYR A 114 4.45 -10.56 -6.02
CA TYR A 114 3.17 -10.01 -6.40
C TYR A 114 3.31 -8.87 -7.42
N GLN A 115 2.61 -9.03 -8.56
CA GLN A 115 2.56 -8.03 -9.64
C GLN A 115 2.05 -6.66 -9.18
N HIS A 116 1.29 -6.60 -8.08
CA HIS A 116 0.77 -5.34 -7.56
C HIS A 116 1.84 -4.42 -6.97
N HIS A 117 2.96 -4.95 -6.46
CA HIS A 117 4.05 -4.09 -5.98
C HIS A 117 4.75 -3.33 -7.10
N PHE A 118 4.88 -3.98 -8.27
CA PHE A 118 5.34 -3.31 -9.49
C PHE A 118 4.36 -2.21 -9.91
N PHE A 119 3.06 -2.47 -9.91
CA PHE A 119 2.06 -1.45 -10.22
C PHE A 119 2.12 -0.27 -9.22
N LEU A 120 2.23 -0.52 -7.92
CA LEU A 120 2.39 0.54 -6.92
C LEU A 120 3.67 1.35 -7.14
N SER A 121 4.77 0.72 -7.58
CA SER A 121 5.98 1.46 -7.98
C SER A 121 5.72 2.40 -9.15
N ILE A 122 4.92 1.98 -10.14
CA ILE A 122 4.46 2.86 -11.21
C ILE A 122 3.63 4.01 -10.64
N VAL A 123 2.70 3.76 -9.71
CA VAL A 123 1.90 4.82 -9.06
C VAL A 123 2.81 5.85 -8.37
N LEU A 124 3.76 5.40 -7.56
CA LEU A 124 4.69 6.27 -6.84
C LEU A 124 5.61 7.05 -7.79
N PHE A 125 6.05 6.43 -8.89
CA PHE A 125 6.82 7.09 -9.94
C PHE A 125 6.04 8.28 -10.52
N HIS A 126 4.75 8.09 -10.84
CA HIS A 126 3.89 9.18 -11.32
C HIS A 126 3.76 10.31 -10.29
N PHE A 127 3.65 10.01 -9.00
CA PHE A 127 3.61 11.03 -7.94
C PHE A 127 4.95 11.78 -7.81
N ALA A 128 6.07 11.08 -7.97
CA ALA A 128 7.42 11.68 -7.93
C ALA A 128 7.69 12.62 -9.14
N LEU A 129 6.99 12.41 -10.25
CA LEU A 129 7.02 13.28 -11.43
C LEU A 129 6.20 14.57 -11.27
N ASP A 130 5.21 14.63 -10.37
CA ASP A 130 4.41 15.85 -10.13
C ASP A 130 5.21 16.92 -9.35
N ALA A 131 6.11 17.59 -10.07
CA ALA A 131 7.02 18.62 -9.56
C ALA A 131 6.41 20.03 -9.48
N GLY A 132 5.08 20.16 -9.51
CA GLY A 132 4.41 21.47 -9.53
C GLY A 132 4.77 22.35 -8.31
N PRO A 133 4.49 23.66 -8.37
CA PRO A 133 4.80 24.62 -7.30
C PRO A 133 4.13 24.21 -5.97
N PRO A 134 4.54 24.79 -4.82
CA PRO A 134 3.91 24.49 -3.53
C PRO A 134 2.38 24.53 -3.62
N GLU A 135 1.70 23.64 -2.88
CA GLU A 135 0.25 23.41 -3.01
C GLU A 135 -0.57 24.72 -2.91
N ALA A 136 -0.15 25.65 -2.04
CA ALA A 136 -0.80 26.94 -1.83
C ALA A 136 -0.79 27.88 -3.06
N GLN A 137 0.12 27.65 -4.02
CA GLN A 137 0.27 28.47 -5.23
C GLN A 137 -0.33 27.80 -6.47
N ARG A 138 -0.85 26.57 -6.35
CA ARG A 138 -1.39 25.84 -7.49
C ARG A 138 -2.82 26.32 -7.81
N PRO A 139 -3.15 26.59 -9.08
CA PRO A 139 -4.52 26.87 -9.47
C PRO A 139 -5.41 25.66 -9.17
N GLU A 140 -6.70 25.89 -8.88
CA GLU A 140 -7.67 24.82 -8.59
C GLU A 140 -7.73 23.77 -9.70
N ARG A 141 -7.60 24.23 -10.95
CA ARG A 141 -7.48 23.40 -12.14
C ARG A 141 -6.18 23.75 -12.86
N GLY A 142 -5.39 22.73 -13.19
CA GLY A 142 -4.14 22.93 -13.92
C GLY A 142 -3.70 21.67 -14.66
N CYS A 143 -2.70 21.81 -15.50
CA CYS A 143 -2.08 20.68 -16.19
C CYS A 143 -1.41 19.75 -15.17
N ALA A 144 -1.87 18.50 -15.10
CA ALA A 144 -1.31 17.45 -14.25
C ALA A 144 -1.00 16.20 -15.10
N TRP A 145 -0.05 16.31 -16.02
CA TRP A 145 0.31 15.21 -16.92
C TRP A 145 0.73 13.91 -16.21
N PRO A 146 1.41 13.90 -15.03
CA PRO A 146 1.74 12.64 -14.37
C PRO A 146 0.50 11.93 -13.86
N TYR A 147 -0.52 12.69 -13.43
CA TYR A 147 -1.83 12.13 -13.10
C TYR A 147 -2.49 11.51 -14.33
N GLN A 148 -2.42 12.15 -15.50
CA GLN A 148 -2.98 11.57 -16.73
C GLN A 148 -2.25 10.31 -17.19
N LEU A 149 -0.93 10.26 -17.04
CA LEU A 149 -0.17 9.03 -17.27
C LEU A 149 -0.53 7.92 -16.28
N LEU A 150 -0.83 8.25 -15.03
CA LEU A 150 -1.37 7.28 -14.08
C LEU A 150 -2.74 6.75 -14.53
N VAL A 151 -3.65 7.62 -14.99
CA VAL A 151 -4.96 7.20 -15.56
C VAL A 151 -4.75 6.24 -16.73
N ALA A 152 -3.83 6.56 -17.64
CA ALA A 152 -3.49 5.70 -18.77
C ALA A 152 -2.87 4.37 -18.33
N SER A 153 -1.96 4.39 -17.36
CA SER A 153 -1.32 3.18 -16.81
C SER A 153 -2.34 2.23 -16.20
N ILE A 154 -3.32 2.76 -15.46
CA ILE A 154 -4.41 1.96 -14.89
C ILE A 154 -5.28 1.36 -15.99
N ALA A 155 -5.61 2.14 -17.03
CA ALA A 155 -6.36 1.62 -18.18
C ALA A 155 -5.61 0.46 -18.86
N ILE A 156 -4.28 0.57 -19.01
CA ILE A 156 -3.44 -0.50 -19.57
C ILE A 156 -3.47 -1.75 -18.67
N VAL A 157 -3.33 -1.59 -17.35
CA VAL A 157 -3.38 -2.71 -16.40
C VAL A 157 -4.71 -3.45 -16.47
N TYR A 158 -5.83 -2.71 -16.50
CA TYR A 158 -7.16 -3.34 -16.66
C TYR A 158 -7.35 -3.96 -18.04
N ALA A 159 -6.80 -3.38 -19.11
CA ALA A 159 -6.88 -3.96 -20.45
C ALA A 159 -6.08 -5.27 -20.53
N TYR A 160 -4.86 -5.28 -20.00
CA TYR A 160 -4.05 -6.48 -19.88
C TYR A 160 -4.74 -7.54 -19.03
N THR A 161 -5.31 -7.15 -17.89
CA THR A 161 -6.09 -8.06 -17.03
C THR A 161 -7.29 -8.63 -17.78
N GLY A 162 -8.05 -7.80 -18.51
CA GLY A 162 -9.17 -8.23 -19.34
C GLY A 162 -8.75 -9.24 -20.40
N LEU A 163 -7.62 -8.99 -21.07
CA LEU A 163 -7.04 -9.89 -22.07
C LEU A 163 -6.57 -11.21 -21.44
N SER A 164 -5.85 -11.18 -20.31
CA SER A 164 -5.41 -12.40 -19.62
C SER A 164 -6.58 -13.30 -19.17
N LYS A 165 -7.77 -12.72 -19.00
CA LYS A 165 -8.98 -13.45 -18.62
C LYS A 165 -9.80 -13.95 -19.80
N THR A 166 -9.34 -13.77 -21.02
CA THR A 166 -9.93 -14.45 -22.20
C THR A 166 -9.35 -15.84 -22.42
N GLU A 167 -8.42 -16.30 -21.57
CA GLU A 167 -7.97 -17.70 -21.57
C GLU A 167 -9.13 -18.66 -21.32
N GLU A 168 -9.07 -19.85 -21.95
CA GLU A 168 -10.14 -20.84 -21.93
C GLU A 168 -10.62 -21.19 -20.51
N ALA A 169 -9.68 -21.40 -19.57
CA ALA A 169 -10.01 -21.72 -18.18
C ALA A 169 -10.81 -20.63 -17.45
N TRP A 170 -10.66 -19.36 -17.84
CA TRP A 170 -11.48 -18.27 -17.32
C TRP A 170 -12.85 -18.26 -17.98
N LEU A 171 -12.93 -18.39 -19.30
CA LEU A 171 -14.18 -18.34 -20.06
C LEU A 171 -15.10 -19.53 -19.74
N MET A 172 -14.53 -20.70 -19.48
CA MET A 172 -15.27 -21.89 -19.04
C MET A 172 -15.67 -21.83 -17.55
N GLY A 173 -15.13 -20.87 -16.80
CA GLY A 173 -15.45 -20.67 -15.38
C GLY A 173 -14.67 -21.56 -14.41
N ASP A 174 -13.76 -22.40 -14.89
CA ASP A 174 -12.95 -23.31 -14.06
C ASP A 174 -12.16 -22.56 -12.98
N VAL A 175 -11.65 -21.37 -13.32
CA VAL A 175 -10.95 -20.52 -12.34
C VAL A 175 -11.87 -20.12 -11.20
N LEU A 176 -13.13 -19.77 -11.48
CA LEU A 176 -14.11 -19.38 -10.46
C LEU A 176 -14.53 -20.58 -9.61
N VAL A 177 -14.66 -21.77 -10.20
CA VAL A 177 -14.88 -23.01 -9.46
C VAL A 177 -13.74 -23.27 -8.47
N ARG A 178 -12.49 -23.13 -8.92
CA ARG A 178 -11.31 -23.30 -8.04
C ARG A 178 -11.24 -22.26 -6.93
N ILE A 179 -11.58 -21.00 -7.23
CA ILE A 179 -11.69 -19.95 -6.21
C ILE A 179 -12.77 -20.30 -5.19
N ASN A 180 -13.93 -20.78 -5.63
CA ASN A 180 -15.01 -21.13 -4.72
C ASN A 180 -14.67 -22.34 -3.84
N ALA A 181 -13.85 -23.27 -4.33
CA ALA A 181 -13.46 -24.47 -3.58
C ALA A 181 -12.74 -24.18 -2.24
N SER A 182 -12.15 -22.99 -2.06
CA SER A 182 -11.49 -22.63 -0.80
C SER A 182 -12.43 -22.15 0.31
N GLY A 183 -13.72 -21.93 0.04
CA GLY A 183 -14.63 -21.42 1.08
C GLY A 183 -16.13 -21.44 0.78
N GLY A 184 -16.57 -21.93 -0.38
CA GLY A 184 -18.00 -22.05 -0.74
C GLY A 184 -18.76 -20.71 -0.79
N LYS A 185 -18.05 -19.58 -0.87
CA LYS A 185 -18.65 -18.23 -0.77
C LYS A 185 -19.62 -17.93 -1.92
N MET A 186 -19.48 -18.60 -3.06
CA MET A 186 -20.35 -18.45 -4.22
C MET A 186 -21.55 -19.41 -4.21
N ASP A 187 -21.59 -20.39 -3.29
CA ASP A 187 -22.66 -21.41 -3.23
C ASP A 187 -24.06 -20.81 -3.07
N PRO A 188 -24.29 -19.77 -2.24
CA PRO A 188 -25.60 -19.13 -2.16
C PRO A 188 -26.05 -18.52 -3.49
N PHE A 189 -25.14 -17.91 -4.25
CA PHE A 189 -25.44 -17.33 -5.55
C PHE A 189 -25.72 -18.40 -6.60
N LEU A 190 -24.95 -19.49 -6.57
CA LEU A 190 -25.17 -20.66 -7.40
C LEU A 190 -26.55 -21.28 -7.11
N ALA A 191 -26.93 -21.43 -5.83
CA ALA A 191 -28.23 -21.95 -5.44
C ALA A 191 -29.40 -21.06 -5.93
N VAL A 192 -29.26 -19.73 -5.83
CA VAL A 192 -30.22 -18.78 -6.38
C VAL A 192 -30.32 -18.93 -7.90
N ALA A 193 -29.20 -19.00 -8.61
CA ALA A 193 -29.19 -19.19 -10.06
C ALA A 193 -29.85 -20.51 -10.48
N GLN A 194 -29.58 -21.60 -9.75
CA GLN A 194 -30.20 -22.90 -9.97
C GLN A 194 -31.71 -22.88 -9.70
N SER A 195 -32.16 -22.16 -8.67
CA SER A 195 -33.59 -21.97 -8.42
C SER A 195 -34.30 -21.21 -9.54
N ALA A 196 -33.57 -20.38 -10.28
CA ALA A 196 -34.04 -19.67 -11.47
C ALA A 196 -33.87 -20.49 -12.78
N GLY A 197 -33.44 -21.75 -12.70
CA GLY A 197 -33.30 -22.65 -13.84
C GLY A 197 -31.95 -22.58 -14.58
N LEU A 198 -30.93 -21.88 -14.04
CA LEU A 198 -29.58 -21.94 -14.60
C LEU A 198 -28.84 -23.20 -14.12
N SER A 199 -28.25 -23.95 -15.05
CA SER A 199 -27.31 -25.01 -14.69
C SER A 199 -26.04 -24.43 -14.05
N ALA A 200 -25.36 -25.21 -13.21
CA ALA A 200 -24.10 -24.80 -12.59
C ALA A 200 -23.03 -24.43 -13.64
N GLU A 201 -22.92 -25.24 -14.70
CA GLU A 201 -22.02 -24.97 -15.82
C GLU A 201 -22.26 -23.59 -16.44
N ARG A 202 -23.54 -23.24 -16.73
CA ARG A 202 -23.89 -21.94 -17.29
C ARG A 202 -23.62 -20.79 -16.31
N PHE A 203 -23.82 -21.00 -15.01
CA PHE A 203 -23.50 -20.01 -13.98
C PHE A 203 -22.00 -19.67 -13.98
N TRP A 204 -21.13 -20.68 -13.98
CA TRP A 204 -19.68 -20.49 -13.99
C TRP A 204 -19.18 -19.88 -15.29
N TRP A 205 -19.69 -20.36 -16.43
CA TRP A 205 -19.40 -19.81 -17.76
C TRP A 205 -19.78 -18.32 -17.84
N LEU A 206 -20.98 -17.96 -17.38
CA LEU A 206 -21.42 -16.57 -17.35
C LEU A 206 -20.54 -15.73 -16.41
N GLY A 207 -20.20 -16.26 -15.24
CA GLY A 207 -19.29 -15.61 -14.30
C GLY A 207 -17.94 -15.27 -14.94
N GLY A 208 -17.35 -16.21 -15.68
CA GLY A 208 -16.10 -16.00 -16.42
C GLY A 208 -16.18 -14.83 -17.41
N HIS A 209 -17.24 -14.82 -18.24
CA HIS A 209 -17.47 -13.75 -19.22
C HIS A 209 -17.76 -12.40 -18.55
N MET A 210 -18.51 -12.39 -17.46
CA MET A 210 -18.81 -11.18 -16.70
C MET A 210 -17.56 -10.57 -16.08
N VAL A 211 -16.59 -11.38 -15.66
CA VAL A 211 -15.30 -10.88 -15.18
C VAL A 211 -14.53 -10.17 -16.30
N VAL A 212 -14.51 -10.70 -17.53
CA VAL A 212 -13.89 -10.07 -18.70
C VAL A 212 -14.59 -8.75 -19.04
N LEU A 213 -15.93 -8.78 -19.14
CA LEU A 213 -16.73 -7.58 -19.39
C LEU A 213 -16.47 -6.51 -18.34
N ALA A 214 -16.40 -6.89 -17.06
CA ALA A 214 -16.11 -5.97 -15.97
C ALA A 214 -14.76 -5.25 -16.19
N GLN A 215 -13.69 -5.96 -16.59
CA GLN A 215 -12.40 -5.33 -16.87
C GLN A 215 -12.52 -4.28 -17.98
N TRP A 216 -13.19 -4.60 -19.09
CA TRP A 216 -13.35 -3.68 -20.23
C TRP A 216 -14.21 -2.46 -19.93
N LEU A 217 -15.25 -2.60 -19.10
CA LEU A 217 -16.03 -1.45 -18.63
C LEU A 217 -15.18 -0.51 -17.75
N ILE A 218 -14.28 -1.07 -16.93
CA ILE A 218 -13.34 -0.27 -16.14
C ILE A 218 -12.33 0.45 -17.05
N VAL A 219 -11.76 -0.24 -18.05
CA VAL A 219 -10.89 0.36 -19.08
C VAL A 219 -11.60 1.55 -19.75
N ALA A 220 -12.85 1.36 -20.20
CA ALA A 220 -13.63 2.41 -20.82
C ALA A 220 -13.81 3.62 -19.90
N GLY A 221 -14.04 3.39 -18.59
CA GLY A 221 -14.09 4.44 -17.57
C GLY A 221 -12.80 5.27 -17.49
N TYR A 222 -11.64 4.61 -17.37
CA TYR A 222 -10.35 5.31 -17.31
C TYR A 222 -10.00 6.01 -18.62
N LEU A 223 -10.23 5.36 -19.78
CA LEU A 223 -10.02 6.00 -21.08
C LEU A 223 -10.93 7.21 -21.28
N ALA A 224 -12.20 7.16 -20.87
CA ALA A 224 -13.08 8.32 -20.96
C ALA A 224 -12.52 9.52 -20.16
N VAL A 225 -12.02 9.28 -18.95
CA VAL A 225 -11.38 10.32 -18.12
C VAL A 225 -10.06 10.81 -18.72
N PHE A 226 -9.27 9.93 -19.31
CA PHE A 226 -8.03 10.29 -20.01
C PHE A 226 -8.29 11.21 -21.22
N LEU A 227 -9.34 10.92 -21.99
CA LEU A 227 -9.69 11.66 -23.20
C LEU A 227 -10.40 13.00 -22.93
N ASP A 228 -11.10 13.11 -21.80
CA ASP A 228 -11.76 14.33 -21.35
C ASP A 228 -11.49 14.56 -19.85
N PRO A 229 -10.25 14.98 -19.48
CA PRO A 229 -9.83 15.22 -18.10
C PRO A 229 -10.72 16.18 -17.31
N ALA A 230 -11.25 17.18 -18.02
CA ALA A 230 -12.12 18.21 -17.46
C ALA A 230 -13.58 17.72 -17.32
N ARG A 231 -13.91 16.54 -17.86
CA ARG A 231 -15.24 15.92 -17.88
C ARG A 231 -16.32 16.86 -18.41
N ARG A 232 -16.02 17.53 -19.52
CA ARG A 232 -16.94 18.51 -20.13
C ARG A 232 -18.17 17.85 -20.72
N ARG A 233 -18.05 16.58 -21.14
CA ARG A 233 -19.14 15.85 -21.78
C ARG A 233 -19.91 14.99 -20.77
N ARG A 234 -21.23 15.02 -20.86
CA ARG A 234 -22.12 14.17 -20.04
C ARG A 234 -21.84 12.68 -20.26
N SER A 235 -21.50 12.27 -21.49
CA SER A 235 -21.12 10.89 -21.81
C SER A 235 -19.86 10.43 -21.07
N THR A 236 -18.84 11.29 -20.96
CA THR A 236 -17.64 11.01 -20.17
C THR A 236 -18.01 10.72 -18.72
N ALA A 237 -18.87 11.55 -18.13
CA ALA A 237 -19.31 11.37 -16.74
C ALA A 237 -20.08 10.07 -16.54
N TRP A 238 -20.95 9.69 -17.49
CA TRP A 238 -21.67 8.42 -17.46
C TRP A 238 -20.75 7.21 -17.59
N ILE A 239 -19.84 7.20 -18.57
CA ILE A 239 -18.89 6.09 -18.78
C ILE A 239 -17.96 5.95 -17.57
N ALA A 240 -17.46 7.06 -17.03
CA ALA A 240 -16.67 7.05 -15.80
C ALA A 240 -17.48 6.55 -14.59
N GLY A 241 -18.77 6.90 -14.49
CA GLY A 241 -19.67 6.41 -13.45
C GLY A 241 -19.90 4.89 -13.53
N VAL A 242 -20.13 4.35 -14.73
CA VAL A 242 -20.22 2.90 -14.97
C VAL A 242 -18.90 2.22 -14.61
N GLY A 243 -17.77 2.74 -15.10
CA GLY A 243 -16.45 2.20 -14.76
C GLY A 243 -16.16 2.21 -13.26
N LEU A 244 -16.58 3.25 -12.54
CA LEU A 244 -16.46 3.33 -11.08
C LEU A 244 -17.27 2.23 -10.39
N LEU A 245 -18.57 2.13 -10.70
CA LEU A 245 -19.44 1.12 -10.09
C LEU A 245 -18.93 -0.29 -10.36
N THR A 246 -18.47 -0.56 -11.58
CA THR A 246 -17.89 -1.84 -11.95
C THR A 246 -16.57 -2.11 -11.21
N ALA A 247 -15.67 -1.13 -11.09
CA ALA A 247 -14.43 -1.29 -10.34
C ALA A 247 -14.70 -1.57 -8.85
N VAL A 248 -15.62 -0.83 -8.25
CA VAL A 248 -16.03 -1.02 -6.85
C VAL A 248 -16.63 -2.41 -6.66
N ALA A 249 -17.58 -2.82 -7.51
CA ALA A 249 -18.20 -4.14 -7.42
C ALA A 249 -17.18 -5.28 -7.61
N PHE A 250 -16.25 -5.12 -8.56
CA PHE A 250 -15.20 -6.11 -8.82
C PHE A 250 -14.26 -6.29 -7.62
N HIS A 251 -13.75 -5.19 -7.05
CA HIS A 251 -12.82 -5.26 -5.92
C HIS A 251 -13.53 -5.65 -4.61
N ALA A 252 -14.76 -5.19 -4.39
CA ALA A 252 -15.56 -5.68 -3.27
C ALA A 252 -15.87 -7.20 -3.39
N GLY A 253 -16.10 -7.68 -4.62
CA GLY A 253 -16.24 -9.11 -4.90
C GLY A 253 -14.94 -9.88 -4.63
N ALA A 254 -13.78 -9.35 -5.01
CA ALA A 254 -12.48 -9.96 -4.74
C ALA A 254 -12.22 -10.11 -3.22
N GLU A 255 -12.53 -9.06 -2.44
CA GLU A 255 -12.43 -9.07 -0.98
C GLU A 255 -13.44 -10.05 -0.35
N TYR A 256 -14.69 -10.06 -0.82
CA TYR A 256 -15.71 -10.99 -0.35
C TYR A 256 -15.33 -12.46 -0.59
N LEU A 257 -14.65 -12.74 -1.71
CA LEU A 257 -14.12 -14.06 -2.04
C LEU A 257 -12.79 -14.37 -1.34
N GLU A 258 -12.30 -13.46 -0.49
CA GLU A 258 -11.04 -13.60 0.26
C GLU A 258 -9.86 -13.95 -0.64
N LEU A 259 -9.84 -13.37 -1.85
CA LEU A 259 -8.71 -13.54 -2.76
C LEU A 259 -7.46 -13.01 -2.06
N ARG A 260 -6.39 -13.80 -2.08
CA ARG A 260 -5.09 -13.44 -1.46
C ARG A 260 -4.36 -12.39 -2.30
N VAL A 261 -4.92 -11.19 -2.37
CA VAL A 261 -4.37 -10.03 -3.09
C VAL A 261 -3.87 -8.94 -2.14
N GLY A 262 -3.94 -9.18 -0.82
CA GLY A 262 -3.51 -8.23 0.21
C GLY A 262 -4.28 -6.92 0.10
N TRP A 263 -3.60 -5.80 0.34
CA TRP A 263 -4.19 -4.46 0.27
C TRP A 263 -4.45 -3.97 -1.16
N PHE A 264 -4.14 -4.76 -2.19
CA PHE A 264 -4.26 -4.32 -3.60
C PHE A 264 -5.67 -3.84 -3.94
N SER A 265 -6.72 -4.55 -3.50
CA SER A 265 -8.10 -4.17 -3.77
C SER A 265 -8.49 -2.86 -3.09
N ALA A 266 -7.91 -2.53 -1.92
CA ALA A 266 -8.07 -1.22 -1.30
C ALA A 266 -7.47 -0.10 -2.16
N TYR A 267 -6.26 -0.27 -2.70
CA TYR A 267 -5.67 0.74 -3.61
C TYR A 267 -6.51 0.93 -4.87
N MET A 268 -6.97 -0.17 -5.48
CA MET A 268 -7.74 -0.08 -6.71
C MET A 268 -9.12 0.55 -6.48
N PHE A 269 -9.76 0.27 -5.34
CA PHE A 269 -10.97 0.97 -4.91
C PHE A 269 -10.74 2.48 -4.79
N LEU A 270 -9.66 2.88 -4.09
CA LEU A 270 -9.32 4.28 -3.88
C LEU A 270 -8.97 5.00 -5.18
N LEU A 271 -8.15 4.37 -6.03
CA LEU A 271 -7.83 4.88 -7.36
C LEU A 271 -9.09 5.06 -8.19
N ALA A 272 -10.01 4.09 -8.20
CA ALA A 272 -11.28 4.21 -8.92
C ALA A 272 -12.16 5.34 -8.34
N ALA A 273 -12.38 5.36 -7.02
CA ALA A 273 -13.20 6.37 -6.36
C ALA A 273 -12.68 7.78 -6.64
N VAL A 274 -11.37 7.99 -6.48
CA VAL A 274 -10.76 9.30 -6.66
C VAL A 274 -10.58 9.65 -8.12
N ILE A 275 -10.30 8.73 -9.06
CA ILE A 275 -10.08 9.06 -10.48
C ILE A 275 -11.37 9.08 -11.29
N LEU A 276 -12.30 8.16 -11.05
CA LEU A 276 -13.55 7.97 -11.79
C LEU A 276 -14.75 8.66 -11.11
N GLY A 277 -14.73 8.89 -9.80
CA GLY A 277 -15.79 9.57 -9.07
C GLY A 277 -15.94 11.07 -9.35
N PRO A 278 -16.99 11.73 -8.85
CA PRO A 278 -17.18 13.18 -8.99
C PRO A 278 -16.11 13.97 -8.21
N ALA A 279 -15.85 15.23 -8.60
CA ALA A 279 -14.78 16.04 -7.99
C ALA A 279 -15.17 16.71 -6.67
N TRP A 280 -16.46 16.97 -6.46
CA TRP A 280 -16.95 17.76 -5.34
C TRP A 280 -16.61 17.19 -3.95
N PRO A 281 -16.62 15.86 -3.69
CA PRO A 281 -16.28 15.34 -2.36
C PRO A 281 -14.82 15.62 -2.01
N TRP A 282 -13.93 15.53 -3.02
CA TRP A 282 -12.50 15.74 -2.85
C TRP A 282 -12.15 17.21 -2.59
N ARG A 283 -12.94 18.14 -3.15
CA ARG A 283 -12.79 19.56 -2.85
C ARG A 283 -13.16 19.87 -1.39
N LEU A 284 -14.26 19.29 -0.90
CA LEU A 284 -14.68 19.43 0.50
C LEU A 284 -13.62 18.85 1.44
N LEU A 285 -13.15 17.63 1.17
CA LEU A 285 -12.09 17.00 1.97
C LEU A 285 -10.81 17.85 1.99
N ARG A 286 -10.45 18.45 0.85
CA ARG A 286 -9.31 19.36 0.78
C ARG A 286 -9.53 20.64 1.58
N SER A 287 -10.69 21.27 1.47
CA SER A 287 -10.99 22.52 2.21
C SER A 287 -10.96 22.30 3.72
N GLU A 288 -11.55 21.20 4.19
CA GLU A 288 -11.53 20.82 5.61
C GLU A 288 -10.10 20.56 6.09
N ALA A 289 -9.30 19.80 5.32
CA ALA A 289 -7.91 19.52 5.67
C ALA A 289 -7.05 20.80 5.72
N THR A 290 -7.27 21.75 4.81
CA THR A 290 -6.58 23.05 4.82
C THR A 290 -7.04 23.92 5.99
N GLY A 291 -8.33 23.91 6.32
CA GLY A 291 -8.89 24.65 7.46
C GLY A 291 -8.33 24.14 8.80
N LEU A 292 -8.28 22.82 8.98
CA LEU A 292 -7.68 22.21 10.16
C LEU A 292 -6.18 22.52 10.28
N SER A 293 -5.44 22.47 9.17
CA SER A 293 -4.02 22.80 9.17
C SER A 293 -3.78 24.26 9.57
N ALA A 294 -4.55 25.19 9.01
CA ALA A 294 -4.47 26.62 9.36
C ALA A 294 -4.85 26.87 10.83
N LEU A 295 -5.86 26.15 11.35
CA LEU A 295 -6.24 26.23 12.76
C LEU A 295 -5.09 25.76 13.66
N ILE A 296 -4.47 24.62 13.36
CA ILE A 296 -3.32 24.10 14.11
C ILE A 296 -2.15 25.09 14.05
N GLU A 297 -1.83 25.61 12.86
CA GLU A 297 -0.78 26.61 12.68
C GLU A 297 -1.03 27.86 13.53
N SER A 298 -2.26 28.41 13.50
CA SER A 298 -2.62 29.58 14.32
C SER A 298 -2.52 29.33 15.83
N ARG A 299 -2.78 28.10 16.29
CA ARG A 299 -2.63 27.72 17.71
C ARG A 299 -1.18 27.51 18.12
N LEU A 300 -0.30 27.17 17.18
CA LEU A 300 1.14 27.00 17.41
C LEU A 300 1.91 28.31 17.29
N GLN A 301 1.37 29.32 16.60
CA GLN A 301 1.93 30.68 16.55
C GLN A 301 2.05 31.25 17.97
N GLY A 302 3.28 31.55 18.39
CA GLY A 302 3.59 32.15 19.70
C GLY A 302 4.14 31.19 20.76
N VAL A 303 4.17 29.87 20.50
CA VAL A 303 4.69 28.87 21.46
C VAL A 303 6.25 28.75 21.44
N GLY A 304 6.91 29.54 20.60
CA GLY A 304 8.34 29.89 20.74
C GLY A 304 9.34 28.72 20.71
N GLY A 305 10.45 28.86 21.44
CA GLY A 305 11.50 27.84 21.55
C GLY A 305 11.10 26.58 22.33
N LEU A 306 10.13 26.71 23.25
CA LEU A 306 9.60 25.60 24.04
C LEU A 306 8.91 24.56 23.15
N ALA A 307 8.15 24.99 22.14
CA ALA A 307 7.52 24.08 21.17
C ALA A 307 8.54 23.23 20.39
N ARG A 308 9.73 23.79 20.08
CA ARG A 308 10.81 23.03 19.44
C ARG A 308 11.46 22.03 20.39
N ALA A 309 11.67 22.40 21.65
CA ALA A 309 12.20 21.49 22.65
C ALA A 309 11.21 20.34 22.91
N VAL A 310 9.92 20.64 23.04
CA VAL A 310 8.85 19.63 23.19
C VAL A 310 8.74 18.77 21.93
N GLY A 311 8.77 19.35 20.73
CA GLY A 311 8.74 18.59 19.48
C GLY A 311 9.96 17.67 19.32
N ALA A 312 11.16 18.16 19.63
CA ALA A 312 12.37 17.34 19.61
C ALA A 312 12.32 16.23 20.67
N ALA A 313 11.89 16.53 21.89
CA ALA A 313 11.72 15.54 22.95
C ALA A 313 10.66 14.50 22.59
N ALA A 314 9.54 14.90 21.99
CA ALA A 314 8.48 13.99 21.55
C ALA A 314 8.97 13.04 20.46
N VAL A 315 9.74 13.55 19.50
CA VAL A 315 10.37 12.71 18.47
C VAL A 315 11.38 11.75 19.09
N LEU A 316 12.27 12.24 19.95
CA LEU A 316 13.29 11.39 20.59
C LEU A 316 12.62 10.31 21.44
N GLY A 317 11.58 10.67 22.19
CA GLY A 317 10.76 9.73 22.96
C GLY A 317 10.05 8.72 22.08
N ALA A 318 9.46 9.14 20.96
CA ALA A 318 8.81 8.23 20.00
C ALA A 318 9.83 7.32 19.30
N SER A 319 11.02 7.83 18.98
CA SER A 319 12.10 7.05 18.36
C SER A 319 12.66 6.02 19.34
N TRP A 320 12.83 6.40 20.61
CA TRP A 320 13.20 5.48 21.68
C TRP A 320 12.11 4.43 21.90
N ALA A 321 10.83 4.84 21.93
CA ALA A 321 9.72 3.90 22.02
C ALA A 321 9.67 2.93 20.82
N CYS A 322 9.97 3.37 19.60
CA CYS A 322 10.16 2.48 18.47
C CYS A 322 11.27 1.45 18.73
N GLN A 323 12.38 1.86 19.33
CA GLN A 323 13.50 0.96 19.60
C GLN A 323 13.18 -0.07 20.69
N GLU A 324 12.47 0.32 21.74
CA GLU A 324 12.18 -0.56 22.89
C GLU A 324 10.93 -1.42 22.69
N LEU A 325 9.90 -0.90 22.01
CA LEU A 325 8.61 -1.57 21.90
C LEU A 325 8.47 -2.45 20.65
N ILE A 326 9.26 -2.18 19.61
CA ILE A 326 9.24 -3.00 18.39
C ILE A 326 10.23 -4.15 18.62
N ASP A 327 9.77 -5.28 19.14
CA ASP A 327 10.59 -6.48 19.32
C ASP A 327 10.83 -7.18 17.97
N LEU A 328 11.59 -6.54 17.07
CA LEU A 328 11.98 -7.06 15.74
C LEU A 328 13.50 -6.96 15.53
N PRO A 329 14.10 -7.84 14.69
CA PRO A 329 15.53 -7.79 14.41
C PRO A 329 15.84 -6.58 13.51
N SER A 330 16.10 -5.42 14.11
CA SER A 330 16.65 -4.18 13.49
C SER A 330 16.31 -2.91 14.29
N THR A 331 15.89 -3.00 15.55
CA THR A 331 15.44 -1.85 16.35
C THR A 331 16.39 -0.65 16.33
N SER A 332 17.70 -0.90 16.28
CA SER A 332 18.72 0.14 16.14
C SER A 332 18.67 0.84 14.79
N ALA A 333 18.55 0.12 13.67
CA ALA A 333 18.45 0.71 12.32
C ALA A 333 17.12 1.46 12.11
N LEU A 334 16.03 0.96 12.69
CA LEU A 334 14.71 1.61 12.69
C LEU A 334 14.75 2.92 13.47
N GLY A 335 15.34 2.89 14.67
CA GLY A 335 15.55 4.08 15.51
C GLY A 335 16.43 5.12 14.82
N ILE A 336 17.56 4.71 14.23
CA ILE A 336 18.48 5.61 13.50
C ILE A 336 17.76 6.26 12.30
N THR A 337 16.98 5.49 11.55
CA THR A 337 16.22 6.01 10.40
C THR A 337 15.20 7.06 10.85
N ALA A 338 14.43 6.78 11.91
CA ALA A 338 13.47 7.73 12.48
C ALA A 338 14.16 9.02 12.95
N VAL A 339 15.30 8.90 13.62
CA VAL A 339 16.11 10.04 14.08
C VAL A 339 16.63 10.86 12.89
N LEU A 340 17.22 10.22 11.88
CA LEU A 340 17.77 10.91 10.70
C LEU A 340 16.68 11.65 9.91
N LEU A 341 15.55 11.00 9.65
CA LEU A 341 14.41 11.64 8.99
C LEU A 341 13.91 12.86 9.76
N THR A 342 13.94 12.78 11.09
CA THR A 342 13.52 13.91 11.93
C THR A 342 14.52 15.04 11.94
N VAL A 343 15.81 14.75 12.05
CA VAL A 343 16.86 15.77 11.99
C VAL A 343 16.79 16.52 10.66
N VAL A 344 16.67 15.81 9.55
CA VAL A 344 16.56 16.42 8.22
C VAL A 344 15.30 17.27 8.11
N ALA A 345 14.16 16.77 8.58
CA ALA A 345 12.89 17.49 8.53
C ALA A 345 12.90 18.76 9.38
N LEU A 346 13.43 18.70 10.62
CA LEU A 346 13.57 19.86 11.50
C LEU A 346 14.59 20.87 10.97
N TRP A 347 15.69 20.40 10.37
CA TRP A 347 16.71 21.28 9.77
C TRP A 347 16.20 22.01 8.52
N SER A 348 15.28 21.39 7.78
CA SER A 348 14.65 21.99 6.61
C SER A 348 13.58 23.05 6.93
N ALA A 349 13.19 23.19 8.20
CA ALA A 349 12.15 24.12 8.62
C ALA A 349 12.62 25.58 8.53
N ARG A 350 12.02 26.36 7.64
CA ARG A 350 12.39 27.78 7.39
C ARG A 350 11.98 28.75 8.50
N SER A 351 11.06 28.36 9.38
CA SER A 351 10.58 29.18 10.49
C SER A 351 10.38 28.36 11.77
N ARG A 352 10.33 29.06 12.92
CA ARG A 352 10.15 28.42 14.23
C ARG A 352 8.82 27.68 14.34
N ASP A 353 7.74 28.28 13.83
CA ASP A 353 6.39 27.69 13.89
C ASP A 353 6.26 26.50 12.94
N THR A 354 6.93 26.56 11.77
CA THR A 354 7.01 25.43 10.84
C THR A 354 7.72 24.22 11.46
N ALA A 355 8.75 24.44 12.28
CA ALA A 355 9.48 23.36 12.94
C ALA A 355 8.62 22.59 13.96
N ALA A 356 7.79 23.30 14.74
CA ALA A 356 6.89 22.68 15.72
C ALA A 356 5.82 21.81 15.04
N LEU A 357 5.20 22.33 13.97
CA LEU A 357 4.22 21.56 13.18
C LEU A 357 4.84 20.32 12.54
N ILE A 358 6.04 20.45 11.97
CA ILE A 358 6.80 19.32 11.42
C ILE A 358 7.07 18.27 12.50
N GLY A 359 7.56 18.69 13.67
CA GLY A 359 7.80 17.80 14.80
C GLY A 359 6.56 17.06 15.28
N ALA A 360 5.41 17.74 15.36
CA ALA A 360 4.13 17.13 15.72
C ALA A 360 3.68 16.08 14.69
N LYS A 361 3.79 16.37 13.40
CA LYS A 361 3.46 15.42 12.34
C LYS A 361 4.38 14.19 12.38
N ILE A 362 5.68 14.38 12.58
CA ILE A 362 6.63 13.27 12.70
C ILE A 362 6.33 12.42 13.93
N THR A 363 6.04 13.05 15.07
CA THR A 363 5.63 12.34 16.28
C THR A 363 4.39 11.50 16.02
N CYS A 364 3.37 12.07 15.34
CA CYS A 364 2.18 11.34 14.93
C CYS A 364 2.52 10.13 14.06
N VAL A 365 3.39 10.30 13.06
CA VAL A 365 3.84 9.20 12.20
C VAL A 365 4.48 8.07 13.00
N LEU A 366 5.41 8.40 13.90
CA LEU A 366 6.13 7.40 14.71
C LEU A 366 5.18 6.69 15.70
N VAL A 367 4.28 7.44 16.34
CA VAL A 367 3.27 6.85 17.24
C VAL A 367 2.36 5.89 16.47
N VAL A 368 1.87 6.27 15.30
CA VAL A 368 1.04 5.39 14.46
C VAL A 368 1.81 4.15 14.04
N ALA A 369 3.09 4.30 13.64
CA ALA A 369 3.94 3.17 13.29
C ALA A 369 4.09 2.19 14.47
N VAL A 370 4.38 2.68 15.67
CA VAL A 370 4.47 1.86 16.89
C VAL A 370 3.15 1.17 17.17
N LEU A 371 2.02 1.86 17.06
CA LEU A 371 0.70 1.26 17.28
C LEU A 371 0.40 0.15 16.27
N CYS A 372 0.70 0.35 14.98
CA CYS A 372 0.55 -0.69 13.96
C CYS A 372 1.36 -1.95 14.27
N LEU A 373 2.60 -1.78 14.72
CA LEU A 373 3.52 -2.88 14.98
C LEU A 373 3.23 -3.60 16.31
N THR A 374 2.75 -2.87 17.32
CA THR A 374 2.57 -3.40 18.69
C THR A 374 1.14 -3.85 19.01
N GLN A 375 0.12 -3.21 18.43
CA GLN A 375 -1.29 -3.53 18.71
C GLN A 375 -1.89 -4.55 17.72
N GLY A 376 -1.23 -4.76 16.58
CA GLY A 376 -1.64 -5.74 15.57
C GLY A 376 -1.07 -7.14 15.82
N THR A 377 -1.30 -8.03 14.85
CA THR A 377 -0.69 -9.37 14.83
C THR A 377 0.73 -9.38 14.29
N VAL A 378 1.32 -8.20 14.01
CA VAL A 378 2.58 -8.06 13.27
C VAL A 378 3.73 -8.82 13.93
N HIS A 379 3.98 -8.64 15.22
CA HIS A 379 5.02 -9.39 15.95
C HIS A 379 4.74 -10.89 15.96
N TYR A 380 3.50 -11.28 16.22
CA TYR A 380 3.09 -12.68 16.21
C TYR A 380 3.35 -13.32 14.84
N ASP A 381 2.92 -12.68 13.76
CA ASP A 381 3.07 -13.19 12.40
C ASP A 381 4.53 -13.21 11.96
N PHE A 382 5.32 -12.19 12.30
CA PHE A 382 6.76 -12.17 12.05
C PHE A 382 7.45 -13.41 12.64
N TYR A 383 7.28 -13.62 13.95
CA TYR A 383 7.91 -14.73 14.67
C TYR A 383 7.31 -16.09 14.29
N ARG A 384 6.01 -16.14 13.99
CA ARG A 384 5.34 -17.33 13.49
C ARG A 384 5.89 -17.76 12.13
N TYR A 385 6.11 -16.81 11.22
CA TYR A 385 6.72 -17.08 9.91
C TYR A 385 8.17 -17.51 10.05
N LEU A 386 8.95 -16.82 10.89
CA LEU A 386 10.33 -17.19 11.20
C LEU A 386 10.43 -18.62 11.74
N GLY A 387 9.63 -18.97 12.76
CA GLY A 387 9.62 -20.32 13.33
C GLY A 387 9.22 -21.39 12.31
N GLY A 388 8.25 -21.09 11.44
CA GLY A 388 7.86 -22.01 10.36
C GLY A 388 8.96 -22.23 9.33
N ASP A 389 9.76 -21.21 9.06
CA ASP A 389 10.88 -21.27 8.14
C ASP A 389 12.09 -22.01 8.72
N LEU A 390 12.41 -21.76 9.99
CA LEU A 390 13.47 -22.46 10.72
C LEU A 390 13.19 -23.96 10.85
N VAL A 391 11.93 -24.37 11.04
CA VAL A 391 11.54 -25.80 11.00
C VAL A 391 11.84 -26.42 9.64
N ARG A 392 11.53 -25.73 8.54
CA ARG A 392 11.82 -26.24 7.18
C ARG A 392 13.31 -26.37 6.89
N ARG A 393 14.15 -25.63 7.62
CA ARG A 393 15.62 -25.69 7.51
C ARG A 393 16.29 -26.60 8.52
N ASP A 394 15.52 -27.42 9.23
CA ASP A 394 16.04 -28.32 10.26
C ASP A 394 16.82 -27.58 11.37
N GLN A 395 16.30 -26.41 11.79
CA GLN A 395 16.83 -25.61 12.90
C GLN A 395 15.85 -25.58 14.08
N PRO A 396 15.59 -26.73 14.74
CA PRO A 396 14.51 -26.86 15.72
C PRO A 396 14.69 -26.00 16.97
N VAL A 397 15.93 -25.78 17.43
CA VAL A 397 16.21 -24.95 18.62
C VAL A 397 15.87 -23.48 18.36
N ALA A 398 16.31 -22.93 17.23
CA ALA A 398 15.97 -21.56 16.84
C ALA A 398 14.46 -21.41 16.56
N ALA A 399 13.83 -22.45 15.99
CA ALA A 399 12.39 -22.46 15.77
C ALA A 399 11.60 -22.43 17.10
N LEU A 400 12.10 -23.09 18.15
CA LEU A 400 11.49 -23.03 19.48
C LEU A 400 11.55 -21.62 20.07
N ASP A 401 12.69 -20.93 19.96
CA ASP A 401 12.81 -19.54 20.40
C ASP A 401 11.84 -18.64 19.65
N ALA A 402 11.83 -18.72 18.32
CA ALA A 402 10.93 -17.95 17.48
C ALA A 402 9.44 -18.22 17.80
N TYR A 403 9.03 -19.48 17.95
CA TYR A 403 7.65 -19.79 18.35
C TYR A 403 7.34 -19.42 19.81
N GLY A 404 8.33 -19.44 20.70
CA GLY A 404 8.21 -18.90 22.06
C GLY A 404 7.84 -17.43 22.05
N LYS A 405 8.58 -16.62 21.27
CA LYS A 405 8.28 -15.21 21.04
C LYS A 405 6.94 -15.01 20.33
N ALA A 406 6.62 -15.81 19.31
CA ALA A 406 5.30 -15.73 18.68
C ALA A 406 4.17 -15.93 19.72
N ASN A 407 4.30 -16.87 20.66
CA ASN A 407 3.29 -17.11 21.68
C ASN A 407 3.11 -15.96 22.67
N SER A 408 4.15 -15.17 22.97
CA SER A 408 4.00 -13.98 23.84
C SER A 408 3.19 -12.86 23.18
N TRP A 409 3.09 -12.88 21.85
CA TRP A 409 2.35 -11.90 21.05
C TRP A 409 1.05 -12.48 20.45
N ALA A 410 0.72 -13.74 20.72
CA ALA A 410 -0.36 -14.43 20.01
C ALA A 410 -1.76 -13.90 20.40
N PRO A 411 -2.65 -13.68 19.41
CA PRO A 411 -4.06 -13.45 19.70
C PRO A 411 -4.67 -14.62 20.50
N PRO A 412 -5.74 -14.36 21.29
CA PRO A 412 -6.42 -15.41 22.03
C PRO A 412 -6.82 -16.60 21.14
N GLY A 413 -6.32 -17.79 21.47
CA GLY A 413 -6.60 -19.03 20.71
C GLY A 413 -5.69 -19.30 19.51
N GLU A 414 -4.81 -18.37 19.14
CA GLU A 414 -3.93 -18.53 17.97
C GLU A 414 -2.51 -19.05 18.31
N GLY A 415 -2.23 -19.26 19.60
CA GLY A 415 -0.93 -19.72 20.07
C GLY A 415 -0.42 -20.98 19.36
N ARG A 416 0.89 -21.02 19.10
CA ARG A 416 1.63 -22.13 18.48
C ARG A 416 2.15 -23.16 19.49
N HIS A 417 1.54 -23.25 20.68
CA HIS A 417 1.94 -24.19 21.74
C HIS A 417 2.00 -25.65 21.29
N ALA A 418 1.07 -26.09 20.43
CA ALA A 418 1.09 -27.45 19.89
C ALA A 418 2.32 -27.71 19.01
N LYS A 419 2.74 -26.73 18.21
CA LYS A 419 3.97 -26.83 17.40
C LYS A 419 5.21 -26.84 18.29
N VAL A 420 5.25 -26.00 19.31
CA VAL A 420 6.34 -25.97 20.32
C VAL A 420 6.50 -27.35 20.96
N ARG A 421 5.41 -27.94 21.48
CA ARG A 421 5.46 -29.30 22.06
C ARG A 421 5.93 -30.36 21.06
N LYS A 422 5.47 -30.28 19.81
CA LYS A 422 5.89 -31.20 18.74
C LYS A 422 7.40 -31.12 18.48
N ILE A 423 7.96 -29.91 18.39
CA ILE A 423 9.40 -29.72 18.15
C ILE A 423 10.21 -30.14 19.38
N GLN A 424 9.76 -29.82 20.59
CA GLN A 424 10.40 -30.27 21.83
C GLN A 424 10.49 -31.80 21.90
N ALA A 425 9.43 -32.51 21.54
CA ALA A 425 9.41 -33.98 21.53
C ALA A 425 10.41 -34.60 20.54
N THR A 426 10.87 -33.86 19.53
CA THR A 426 11.86 -34.32 18.56
C THR A 426 13.31 -34.04 18.96
N LEU A 427 13.55 -33.21 19.98
CA LEU A 427 14.91 -32.85 20.40
C LEU A 427 15.54 -33.93 21.29
N PRO A 428 16.81 -34.31 21.06
CA PRO A 428 17.53 -35.23 21.93
C PRO A 428 17.65 -34.66 23.34
N GLY A 429 17.25 -35.41 24.36
CA GLY A 429 17.29 -34.96 25.76
C GLY A 429 16.03 -34.28 26.27
N ALA A 430 14.93 -34.30 25.51
CA ALA A 430 13.62 -34.00 26.07
C ALA A 430 13.32 -35.02 27.18
N ILE A 431 13.42 -34.58 28.45
CA ILE A 431 13.04 -35.37 29.62
C ILE A 431 11.57 -35.72 29.45
N LYS A 432 11.29 -37.01 29.26
CA LYS A 432 9.92 -37.54 29.11
C LYS A 432 9.12 -37.39 30.39
#